data_AF-A0AA41FDI5-F1
#
_entry.id   AF-A0AA41FDI5-F1
#
_cell.length_a   1.000
_cell.length_b   1.000
_cell.length_c   1.000
_cell.angle_alpha   90.00
_cell.angle_beta   90.00
_cell.angle_gamma   90.00
#
_symmetry.space_group_name_H-M   'P 1'
#
loop_
_entity.id
_entity.type
_entity.pdbx_description
1 polymer ?
#
loop_
_entity_poly.entity_id
_entity_poly.type
_entity_poly.pdbx_seq_one_letter_code
_entity_poly.pdbx_strand_id
1 'polypeptide(L)'
;MRLGELIETVIRTRGRQYSEDIMTGWLNEIEGQVIDEVINKAEGYDLEFKPMTYDLDAERELSVPDRFQDVYINYMLSKIDFHNQETERYNNDVVMYNSAYDAFASWFKQNHMPKRGAIFSRF
;
A
#
# COMPACT_ATOMS: atom_id res chain seq x y z
N MET A 1 -4.90 -3.87 -9.51
CA MET A 1 -5.63 -4.68 -8.52
C MET A 1 -6.71 -3.80 -7.95
N ARG A 2 -7.90 -4.34 -7.74
CA ARG A 2 -9.03 -3.63 -7.12
C ARG A 2 -9.10 -3.89 -5.62
N LEU A 3 -9.76 -2.99 -4.86
CA LEU A 3 -10.00 -3.14 -3.42
C LEU A 3 -10.62 -4.51 -3.08
N GLY A 4 -11.69 -4.89 -3.79
CA GLY A 4 -12.40 -6.15 -3.57
C GLY A 4 -11.52 -7.36 -3.82
N GLU A 5 -10.75 -7.35 -4.91
CA GLU A 5 -9.82 -8.43 -5.28
C GLU A 5 -8.72 -8.61 -4.22
N LEU A 6 -8.20 -7.52 -3.67
CA LEU A 6 -7.21 -7.59 -2.59
C LEU A 6 -7.82 -8.24 -1.34
N ILE A 7 -8.99 -7.78 -0.91
CA ILE A 7 -9.66 -8.31 0.28
C ILE A 7 -9.99 -9.78 0.11
N GLU A 8 -10.51 -10.19 -1.05
CA GLU A 8 -10.75 -11.61 -1.35
C GLU A 8 -9.46 -12.43 -1.33
N THR A 9 -8.36 -11.88 -1.84
CA THR A 9 -7.05 -12.54 -1.83
C THR A 9 -6.54 -12.74 -0.40
N VAL A 10 -6.68 -11.73 0.46
CA VAL A 10 -6.33 -11.81 1.88
C VAL A 10 -7.21 -12.84 2.60
N ILE A 11 -8.53 -12.81 2.39
CA ILE A 11 -9.49 -13.76 2.96
C ILE A 11 -9.16 -15.20 2.53
N ARG A 12 -8.82 -15.42 1.26
CA ARG A 12 -8.43 -16.74 0.76
C ARG A 12 -7.13 -17.25 1.40
N THR A 13 -6.23 -16.34 1.78
CA THR A 13 -4.90 -16.67 2.31
C THR A 13 -4.93 -16.94 3.82
N ARG A 14 -5.61 -16.11 4.60
CA ARG A 14 -5.63 -16.17 6.07
C ARG A 14 -6.99 -16.57 6.67
N GLY A 15 -8.00 -16.78 5.82
CA GLY A 15 -9.39 -16.91 6.27
C GLY A 15 -10.02 -15.57 6.60
N ARG A 16 -11.35 -15.55 6.72
CA ARG A 16 -12.09 -14.35 7.13
C ARG A 16 -12.01 -14.17 8.64
N GLN A 17 -11.13 -13.26 9.08
CA GLN A 17 -10.91 -12.95 10.51
C GLN A 17 -11.39 -11.56 10.91
N TYR A 18 -11.36 -10.61 9.98
CA TYR A 18 -11.80 -9.23 10.17
C TYR A 18 -12.87 -8.87 9.13
N SER A 19 -13.68 -7.85 9.42
CA SER A 19 -14.63 -7.32 8.44
C SER A 19 -13.90 -6.59 7.32
N GLU A 20 -14.58 -6.48 6.19
CA GLU A 20 -14.10 -5.73 5.02
C GLU A 20 -13.87 -4.26 5.35
N ASP A 21 -14.67 -3.65 6.23
CA ASP A 21 -14.46 -2.28 6.69
C ASP A 21 -13.13 -2.10 7.43
N ILE A 22 -12.79 -3.02 8.33
CA ILE A 22 -11.52 -2.98 9.08
C ILE A 22 -10.35 -3.14 8.10
N MET A 23 -10.45 -4.12 7.19
CA MET A 23 -9.42 -4.36 6.19
C MET A 23 -9.26 -3.19 5.22
N THR A 24 -10.36 -2.55 4.82
CA THR A 24 -10.34 -1.34 3.99
C THR A 24 -9.71 -0.17 4.73
N GLY A 25 -9.95 -0.05 6.04
CA GLY A 25 -9.27 0.90 6.90
C GLY A 25 -7.76 0.74 6.87
N TRP A 26 -7.25 -0.49 7.01
CA TRP A 26 -5.81 -0.75 6.89
C TRP A 26 -5.28 -0.48 5.48
N LEU A 27 -6.04 -0.82 4.43
CA LEU A 27 -5.63 -0.50 3.07
C LEU A 27 -5.53 1.00 2.83
N ASN A 28 -6.44 1.80 3.38
CA ASN A 28 -6.40 3.25 3.29
C ASN A 28 -5.11 3.83 3.90
N GLU A 29 -4.58 3.24 4.97
CA GLU A 29 -3.31 3.66 5.58
C GLU A 29 -2.15 3.54 4.56
N ILE A 30 -1.98 2.37 3.96
CA ILE A 30 -0.87 2.11 3.02
C ILE A 30 -1.09 2.79 1.66
N GLU A 31 -2.33 2.89 1.18
CA GLU A 31 -2.66 3.60 -0.07
C GLU A 31 -2.29 5.07 0.02
N GLY A 32 -2.68 5.74 1.12
CA GLY A 32 -2.31 7.12 1.37
C GLY A 32 -0.80 7.31 1.47
N GLN A 33 -0.12 6.41 2.20
CA GLN A 33 1.33 6.44 2.32
C GLN A 33 2.03 6.31 0.96
N VAL A 34 1.63 5.35 0.12
CA VAL A 34 2.16 5.18 -1.23
C VAL A 34 1.98 6.45 -2.06
N ILE A 35 0.79 7.05 -2.00
CA ILE A 35 0.48 8.26 -2.75
C ILE A 35 1.41 9.40 -2.30
N ASP A 36 1.56 9.64 -1.01
CA ASP A 36 2.31 10.79 -0.48
C ASP A 36 3.83 10.61 -0.56
N GLU A 37 4.32 9.41 -0.28
CA GLU A 37 5.76 9.14 -0.12
C GLU A 37 6.43 8.68 -1.40
N VAL A 38 5.69 8.10 -2.35
CA VAL A 38 6.24 7.58 -3.59
C VAL A 38 5.70 8.35 -4.79
N ILE A 39 4.38 8.35 -4.99
CA ILE A 39 3.78 8.87 -6.23
C ILE A 39 3.90 10.39 -6.31
N ASN A 40 3.48 11.10 -5.27
CA ASN A 40 3.53 12.56 -5.19
C ASN A 40 4.95 13.12 -5.05
N LYS A 41 5.99 12.27 -4.99
CA LYS A 41 7.39 12.72 -5.11
C LYS A 41 7.83 12.85 -6.55
N ALA A 42 7.10 12.29 -7.51
CA ALA A 42 7.37 12.51 -8.93
C ALA A 42 6.80 13.84 -9.42
N GLU A 43 7.52 14.47 -10.34
CA GLU A 43 7.09 15.68 -11.04
C GLU A 43 5.82 15.38 -11.86
N GLY A 44 4.86 16.30 -11.83
CA GLY A 44 3.56 16.14 -12.49
C GLY A 44 2.51 15.35 -11.70
N TYR A 45 2.85 14.82 -10.52
CA TYR A 45 1.90 14.13 -9.64
C TYR A 45 1.51 15.02 -8.45
N ASP A 46 0.22 15.20 -8.24
CA ASP A 46 -0.35 15.90 -7.08
C ASP A 46 -1.72 15.28 -6.75
N LEU A 47 -1.68 13.98 -6.41
CA LEU A 47 -2.88 13.21 -6.11
C LEU A 47 -3.33 13.50 -4.69
N GLU A 48 -4.59 13.91 -4.55
CA GLU A 48 -5.27 13.94 -3.25
C GLU A 48 -5.74 12.53 -2.89
N PHE A 49 -5.24 11.99 -1.78
CA PHE A 49 -5.73 10.73 -1.27
C PHE A 49 -7.18 10.85 -0.79
N LYS A 50 -8.04 9.97 -1.32
CA LYS A 50 -9.44 9.85 -0.93
C LYS A 50 -9.68 8.49 -0.29
N PRO A 51 -9.98 8.42 1.02
CA PRO A 51 -10.28 7.18 1.70
C PRO A 51 -11.39 6.39 1.00
N MET A 52 -11.23 5.08 0.97
CA MET A 52 -12.16 4.12 0.40
C MET A 52 -13.07 3.53 1.47
N THR A 53 -14.26 3.12 1.05
CA THR A 53 -15.20 2.30 1.83
C THR A 53 -15.55 1.07 1.02
N TYR A 54 -15.62 -0.11 1.64
CA TYR A 54 -15.79 -1.35 0.90
C TYR A 54 -17.06 -1.35 0.04
N ASP A 55 -18.19 -0.91 0.62
CA ASP A 55 -19.50 -0.91 -0.01
C ASP A 55 -19.58 -0.09 -1.31
N LEU A 56 -18.76 0.97 -1.42
CA LEU A 56 -18.79 1.90 -2.56
C LEU A 56 -17.61 1.72 -3.50
N ASP A 57 -16.47 1.26 -2.99
CA ASP A 57 -15.18 1.29 -3.69
C ASP A 57 -14.63 -0.10 -4.00
N ALA A 58 -15.38 -1.20 -3.81
CA ALA A 58 -14.89 -2.56 -4.08
C ALA A 58 -14.25 -2.72 -5.48
N GLU A 59 -14.77 -2.02 -6.49
CA GLU A 59 -14.26 -2.04 -7.87
C GLU A 59 -13.17 -1.00 -8.15
N ARG A 60 -12.81 -0.16 -7.16
CA ARG A 60 -11.82 0.89 -7.32
C ARG A 60 -10.43 0.29 -7.46
N GLU A 61 -9.69 0.77 -8.47
CA GLU A 61 -8.29 0.40 -8.68
C GLU A 61 -7.38 1.07 -7.65
N LEU A 62 -6.42 0.30 -7.17
CA LEU A 62 -5.36 0.74 -6.26
C LEU A 62 -4.20 1.38 -7.02
N SER A 63 -3.47 2.28 -6.38
CA SER A 63 -2.44 3.10 -7.02
C SER A 63 -1.16 2.34 -7.39
N VAL A 64 -0.82 1.26 -6.66
CA VAL A 64 0.34 0.43 -6.99
C VAL A 64 0.01 -0.49 -8.18
N PRO A 65 0.84 -0.51 -9.25
CA PRO A 65 0.63 -1.38 -10.39
C PRO A 65 0.63 -2.88 -10.03
N ASP A 66 -0.12 -3.69 -10.78
CA ASP A 66 -0.34 -5.13 -10.52
C ASP A 66 0.93 -5.95 -10.28
N ARG A 67 2.02 -5.66 -11.01
CA ARG A 67 3.31 -6.38 -10.82
C ARG A 67 3.95 -6.15 -9.45
N PHE A 68 3.46 -5.18 -8.68
CA PHE A 68 3.88 -4.84 -7.32
C PHE A 68 2.74 -4.99 -6.31
N GLN A 69 1.68 -5.74 -6.65
CA GLN A 69 0.55 -6.00 -5.75
C GLN A 69 0.95 -6.57 -4.37
N ASP A 70 2.10 -7.23 -4.30
CA ASP A 70 2.67 -7.79 -3.07
C ASP A 70 2.90 -6.72 -1.98
N VAL A 71 3.02 -5.45 -2.36
CA VAL A 71 3.05 -4.32 -1.41
C VAL A 71 1.81 -4.36 -0.52
N TYR A 72 0.62 -4.46 -1.11
CA TYR A 72 -0.62 -4.50 -0.36
C TYR A 72 -0.83 -5.83 0.33
N ILE A 73 -0.60 -6.94 -0.38
CA ILE A 73 -0.84 -8.27 0.19
C ILE A 73 0.01 -8.47 1.45
N ASN A 74 1.32 -8.23 1.39
CA ASN A 74 2.21 -8.42 2.52
C ASN A 74 1.92 -7.44 3.66
N TYR A 75 1.52 -6.21 3.35
CA TYR A 75 1.08 -5.25 4.37
C TYR A 75 -0.16 -5.77 5.11
N MET A 76 -1.16 -6.25 4.38
CA MET A 76 -2.39 -6.77 4.95
C MET A 76 -2.15 -8.01 5.83
N LEU A 77 -1.30 -8.94 5.36
CA LEU A 77 -0.90 -10.11 6.14
C LEU A 77 -0.15 -9.70 7.41
N SER A 78 0.77 -8.75 7.32
CA SER A 78 1.48 -8.20 8.48
C SER A 78 0.51 -7.59 9.50
N LYS A 79 -0.49 -6.82 9.07
CA LYS A 79 -1.50 -6.23 9.97
C LYS A 79 -2.32 -7.32 10.66
N ILE A 80 -2.76 -8.34 9.93
CA ILE A 80 -3.48 -9.48 10.50
C ILE A 80 -2.64 -10.17 11.58
N ASP A 81 -1.40 -10.52 11.26
CA ASP A 81 -0.53 -11.27 12.16
C ASP A 81 -0.16 -10.42 13.39
N PHE A 82 0.03 -9.11 13.23
CA PHE A 82 0.20 -8.16 14.33
C PHE A 82 -1.02 -8.13 15.27
N HIS A 83 -2.23 -7.98 14.71
CA HIS A 83 -3.45 -7.91 15.50
C HIS A 83 -3.81 -9.25 16.17
N ASN A 84 -3.38 -10.36 15.58
CA ASN A 84 -3.49 -11.71 16.15
C ASN A 84 -2.42 -12.04 17.18
N GLN A 85 -1.45 -11.15 17.42
CA GLN A 85 -0.30 -11.38 18.30
C GLN A 85 0.58 -12.57 17.85
N GLU A 86 0.58 -12.88 16.54
CA GLU A 86 1.42 -13.92 15.93
C GLU A 86 2.81 -13.34 15.59
N THR A 87 3.58 -13.00 16.62
CA THR A 87 4.86 -12.26 16.51
C THR A 87 5.85 -12.84 15.49
N GLU A 88 6.00 -14.17 15.45
CA GLU A 88 6.94 -14.80 14.50
C GLU A 88 6.52 -14.59 13.05
N ARG A 89 5.22 -14.73 12.74
CA ARG A 89 4.71 -14.53 11.39
C ARG A 89 4.72 -13.07 11.00
N TYR A 90 4.34 -12.17 11.91
CA TYR A 90 4.48 -10.73 11.72
C TYR A 90 5.91 -10.33 11.33
N ASN A 91 6.92 -10.85 12.03
CA ASN A 91 8.32 -10.54 11.70
C ASN A 91 8.71 -10.99 10.29
N ASN A 92 8.19 -12.14 9.83
CA ASN A 92 8.45 -12.62 8.48
C ASN A 92 7.71 -11.78 7.43
N ASP A 93 6.44 -11.48 7.65
CA ASP A 93 5.58 -10.77 6.69
C ASP A 93 6.01 -9.31 6.53
N VAL A 94 6.47 -8.65 7.61
CA VAL A 94 6.99 -7.27 7.54
C VAL A 94 8.26 -7.18 6.70
N VAL A 95 9.13 -8.21 6.74
CA VAL A 95 10.33 -8.24 5.88
C VAL A 95 9.92 -8.32 4.41
N MET A 96 8.93 -9.16 4.07
CA MET A 96 8.41 -9.28 2.71
C MET A 96 7.72 -8.00 2.25
N TYR A 97 6.94 -7.36 3.13
CA TYR A 97 6.32 -6.06 2.88
C TYR A 97 7.37 -4.98 2.58
N ASN A 98 8.37 -4.82 3.45
CA ASN A 98 9.41 -3.80 3.25
C ASN A 98 10.15 -4.01 1.93
N SER A 99 10.49 -5.27 1.61
CA SER A 99 11.15 -5.59 0.34
C SER A 99 10.29 -5.26 -0.88
N ALA A 100 8.98 -5.53 -0.83
CA ALA A 100 8.05 -5.21 -1.91
C ALA A 100 7.87 -3.69 -2.05
N TYR A 101 7.73 -2.97 -0.93
CA TYR A 101 7.58 -1.52 -0.91
C TYR A 101 8.81 -0.83 -1.49
N ASP A 102 10.01 -1.24 -1.07
CA ASP A 102 11.28 -0.71 -1.58
C ASP A 102 11.46 -0.98 -3.07
N ALA A 103 11.05 -2.16 -3.55
CA ALA A 103 11.10 -2.51 -4.97
C ALA A 103 10.17 -1.61 -5.80
N PHE A 104 8.93 -1.43 -5.35
CA PHE A 104 7.97 -0.53 -5.99
C PHE A 104 8.48 0.92 -5.99
N ALA A 105 8.90 1.44 -4.84
CA ALA A 105 9.38 2.81 -4.72
C ALA A 105 10.61 3.05 -5.59
N SER A 106 11.55 2.10 -5.63
CA SER A 106 12.74 2.18 -6.49
C SER A 106 12.40 2.18 -7.97
N TRP A 107 11.51 1.27 -8.38
CA TRP A 107 11.03 1.23 -9.76
C TRP A 107 10.31 2.54 -10.13
N PHE A 108 9.41 3.04 -9.29
CA PHE A 108 8.65 4.26 -9.56
C PHE A 108 9.57 5.46 -9.74
N LYS A 109 10.56 5.63 -8.84
CA LYS A 109 11.58 6.69 -8.92
C LYS A 109 12.45 6.60 -10.18
N GLN A 110 12.77 5.41 -10.66
CA GLN A 110 13.57 5.25 -11.88
C GLN A 110 12.79 5.60 -13.15
N ASN A 111 11.47 5.47 -13.11
CA ASN A 111 10.60 5.67 -14.26
C ASN A 111 9.95 7.07 -14.31
N HIS A 112 10.10 7.87 -13.25
CA HIS A 112 9.53 9.21 -13.16
C HIS A 112 10.56 10.22 -12.64
N MET A 113 10.54 11.43 -13.20
CA MET A 113 11.42 12.49 -12.74
C MET A 113 11.01 12.93 -11.33
N PRO A 114 11.93 13.07 -10.37
CA PRO A 114 11.59 13.56 -9.04
C PRO A 114 11.22 15.04 -9.09
N LYS A 115 10.27 15.48 -8.25
CA LYS A 115 10.00 16.90 -8.03
C LYS A 115 11.32 17.58 -7.66
N ARG A 116 11.61 18.72 -8.31
CA ARG A 116 12.75 19.55 -7.92
C ARG A 116 12.57 19.95 -6.47
N GLY A 117 13.40 19.38 -5.59
CA GLY A 117 13.49 19.86 -4.21
C GLY A 117 13.79 21.35 -4.24
N ALA A 118 13.18 22.12 -3.33
CA ALA A 118 13.53 23.52 -3.16
C ALA A 118 15.05 23.57 -2.93
N ILE A 119 15.79 24.05 -3.92
CA ILE A 119 17.21 24.32 -3.78
C ILE A 119 17.26 25.45 -2.75
N PHE A 120 17.58 25.10 -1.50
CA PHE A 120 17.99 26.09 -0.52
C PHE A 120 19.30 26.67 -1.03
N SER A 121 19.19 27.71 -1.85
CA SER A 121 20.31 28.57 -2.20
C SER A 121 20.75 29.24 -0.91
N ARG A 122 21.79 28.68 -0.29
CA ARG A 122 22.53 29.37 0.77
C ARG A 122 23.18 30.58 0.12
N PHE A 123 22.57 31.75 0.32
CA PHE A 123 23.21 33.05 0.15
C PHE A 123 23.97 33.40 1.43
#